data_AF-A0A6V7WA38-F1
#
_entry.id   AF-A0A6V7WA38-F1
#
_cell.length_a   1.000
_cell.length_b   1.000
_cell.length_c   1.000
_cell.angle_alpha   90.00
_cell.angle_beta   90.00
_cell.angle_gamma   90.00
#
_symmetry.space_group_name_H-M   'P 1'
#
loop_
_entity.id
_entity.type
_entity.pdbx_description
1 polymer ?
#
loop_
_entity_poly.entity_id
_entity_poly.type
_entity_poly.pdbx_seq_one_letter_code
_entity_poly.pdbx_strand_id
1 'polypeptide(L)'
;MIKMWVHLDYRPSVRKLARETGISEMTVRQIAKNELELNPYNIQKAQLLTEKPKKVRLERCKLLLQWHACPDIFLQTKKFLQ
;
A
#
# COMPACT_ATOMS: atom_id res chain seq x y z
N MET A 1 -19.39 -0.77 15.56
CA MET A 1 -19.25 -1.80 14.49
C MET A 1 -18.24 -1.42 13.42
N ILE A 2 -18.32 -0.24 12.79
CA ILE A 2 -17.42 0.16 11.69
C ILE A 2 -15.93 0.24 12.14
N LYS A 3 -15.64 0.72 13.36
CA LYS A 3 -14.29 0.70 13.95
C LYS A 3 -13.64 -0.69 13.96
N MET A 4 -14.42 -1.75 14.16
CA MET A 4 -13.91 -3.12 14.27
C MET A 4 -13.31 -3.62 12.96
N TRP A 5 -13.75 -3.07 11.82
CA TRP A 5 -13.33 -3.50 10.49
C TRP A 5 -12.03 -2.84 10.06
N VAL A 6 -11.76 -1.63 10.55
CA VAL A 6 -10.48 -0.92 10.39
C VAL A 6 -9.35 -1.72 11.02
N HIS A 7 -9.60 -2.36 12.16
CA HIS A 7 -8.62 -3.20 12.86
C HIS A 7 -8.38 -4.58 12.23
N LEU A 8 -9.26 -5.04 11.33
CA LEU A 8 -9.19 -6.37 10.70
C LEU A 8 -8.54 -6.36 9.30
N ASP A 9 -7.95 -5.24 8.88
CA ASP A 9 -7.47 -5.03 7.50
C ASP A 9 -8.53 -5.30 6.41
N TYR A 10 -9.81 -5.30 6.81
CA TYR A 10 -10.92 -5.59 5.92
C TYR A 10 -11.31 -4.31 5.17
N ARG A 11 -11.20 -4.34 3.84
CA ARG A 11 -11.42 -3.18 2.95
C ARG A 11 -12.73 -3.32 2.16
N PRO A 12 -13.91 -3.27 2.80
CA PRO A 12 -15.19 -3.28 2.08
C PRO A 12 -15.38 -1.97 1.31
N SER A 13 -16.24 -2.01 0.30
CA SER A 13 -16.76 -0.76 -0.27
C SER A 13 -17.76 -0.12 0.70
N VAL A 14 -17.90 1.21 0.64
CA VAL A 14 -18.92 1.97 1.40
C VAL A 14 -20.33 1.41 1.18
N ARG A 15 -20.62 0.97 -0.06
CA ARG A 15 -21.89 0.31 -0.42
C ARG A 15 -22.11 -1.00 0.33
N LYS A 16 -21.07 -1.84 0.43
CA LYS A 16 -21.14 -3.12 1.15
C LYS A 16 -21.36 -2.87 2.65
N LEU A 17 -20.62 -1.90 3.21
CA LEU A 17 -20.82 -1.42 4.59
C LEU A 17 -22.26 -0.95 4.83
N ALA A 18 -22.79 -0.11 3.95
CA ALA A 18 -24.17 0.39 4.05
C ALA A 18 -25.20 -0.74 4.06
N ARG A 19 -25.04 -1.75 3.18
CA ARG A 19 -25.93 -2.92 3.16
C ARG A 19 -25.84 -3.77 4.42
N GLU A 20 -24.63 -4.02 4.92
CA GLU A 20 -24.42 -4.88 6.10
C GLU A 20 -24.83 -4.19 7.41
N THR A 21 -24.70 -2.86 7.47
CA THR A 21 -25.08 -2.07 8.65
C THR A 21 -26.51 -1.53 8.60
N GLY A 22 -27.18 -1.56 7.44
CA GLY A 22 -28.50 -0.95 7.24
C GLY A 22 -28.49 0.58 7.27
N ILE A 23 -27.32 1.21 7.22
CA ILE A 23 -27.13 2.67 7.30
C ILE A 23 -27.02 3.23 5.88
N SER A 24 -27.46 4.47 5.66
CA SER A 24 -27.28 5.15 4.37
C SER A 24 -25.80 5.25 3.97
N GLU A 25 -25.49 5.08 2.68
CA GLU A 25 -24.11 5.20 2.17
C GLU A 25 -23.47 6.56 2.54
N MET A 26 -24.27 7.64 2.55
CA MET A 26 -23.81 8.99 2.88
C MET A 26 -23.36 9.09 4.33
N THR A 27 -24.14 8.52 5.25
CA THR A 27 -23.82 8.51 6.68
C THR A 27 -22.58 7.66 6.94
N VAL A 28 -22.46 6.48 6.30
CA VAL A 28 -21.25 5.64 6.40
C VAL A 28 -20.02 6.40 5.89
N ARG A 29 -20.15 7.17 4.81
CA ARG A 29 -19.06 8.01 4.28
C ARG A 29 -18.66 9.14 5.24
N GLN A 30 -19.63 9.79 5.87
CA GLN A 30 -19.35 10.82 6.89
C GLN A 30 -18.66 10.23 8.12
N ILE A 31 -19.13 9.09 8.63
CA ILE A 31 -18.49 8.39 9.75
C ILE A 31 -17.05 8.01 9.38
N ALA A 32 -16.84 7.43 8.20
CA ALA A 32 -15.51 7.07 7.72
C ALA A 32 -14.58 8.28 7.63
N LYS A 33 -15.06 9.42 7.13
CA LYS A 33 -14.24 10.62 6.97
C LYS A 33 -13.99 11.36 8.29
N ASN A 34 -15.03 11.54 9.11
CA ASN A 34 -14.99 12.43 10.26
C ASN A 34 -14.62 11.71 11.57
N GLU A 35 -15.07 10.48 11.76
CA GLU A 35 -14.83 9.73 13.01
C GLU A 35 -13.66 8.76 12.91
N LEU A 36 -13.40 8.24 11.71
CA LEU A 36 -12.33 7.28 11.45
C LEU A 36 -11.13 7.91 10.73
N GLU A 37 -11.26 9.17 10.29
CA GLU A 37 -10.23 9.89 9.52
C GLU A 37 -9.74 9.10 8.28
N LEU A 38 -10.58 8.20 7.78
CA LEU A 38 -10.31 7.40 6.60
C LEU A 38 -10.74 8.20 5.37
N ASN A 39 -9.76 8.58 4.57
CA ASN A 39 -10.07 9.06 3.23
C ASN A 39 -10.63 7.89 2.41
N PRO A 40 -11.73 8.08 1.66
CA PRO A 40 -12.19 7.07 0.72
C PRO A 40 -11.12 6.90 -0.37
N TYR A 41 -10.24 5.90 -0.20
CA TYR A 41 -9.10 5.70 -1.07
C TYR A 41 -9.52 5.02 -2.36
N ASN A 42 -9.12 5.60 -3.50
CA ASN A 42 -8.92 4.81 -4.72
C ASN A 42 -7.70 3.92 -4.48
N ILE A 43 -7.90 2.61 -4.37
CA ILE A 43 -6.80 1.65 -4.33
C ILE A 43 -6.03 1.82 -5.65
N GLN A 44 -4.80 2.33 -5.56
CA GLN A 44 -3.93 2.39 -6.72
C GLN A 44 -3.58 0.97 -7.13
N LYS A 45 -3.79 0.67 -8.42
CA LYS A 45 -3.36 -0.62 -8.97
C LYS A 45 -1.83 -0.66 -8.91
N ALA A 46 -1.30 -1.56 -8.10
CA ALA A 46 0.13 -1.84 -8.02
C ALA A 46 0.40 -3.27 -8.53
N GLN A 47 1.60 -3.50 -9.04
CA GLN A 47 2.03 -4.84 -9.40
C GLN A 47 2.09 -5.71 -8.13
N LEU A 48 1.39 -6.85 -8.16
CA LEU A 48 1.50 -7.83 -7.08
C LEU A 48 2.90 -8.46 -7.11
N LEU A 49 3.70 -8.19 -6.08
CA LEU A 49 5.04 -8.74 -5.95
C LEU A 49 5.01 -10.09 -5.23
N THR A 50 5.40 -11.15 -5.93
CA THR A 50 5.75 -12.43 -5.31
C THR A 50 7.10 -12.32 -4.57
N GLU A 51 7.46 -13.32 -3.78
CA GLU A 51 8.66 -13.25 -2.93
C GLU A 51 9.97 -13.03 -3.72
N LYS A 52 10.08 -13.67 -4.89
CA LYS A 52 11.25 -13.54 -5.78
C LYS A 52 11.49 -12.08 -6.22
N PRO A 53 10.54 -11.38 -6.86
CA PRO A 53 10.74 -9.98 -7.26
C PRO A 53 10.86 -9.03 -6.07
N LYS A 54 10.30 -9.34 -4.88
CA LYS A 54 10.57 -8.55 -3.66
C LYS A 54 12.05 -8.58 -3.30
N LYS A 55 12.68 -9.76 -3.30
CA LYS A 55 14.11 -9.91 -2.98
C LYS A 55 15.00 -9.15 -3.97
N VAL A 56 14.75 -9.34 -5.28
CA VAL A 56 15.51 -8.65 -6.33
C VAL A 56 15.38 -7.13 -6.22
N ARG A 57 14.18 -6.60 -5.95
CA ARG A 57 13.98 -5.16 -5.77
C ARG A 57 14.72 -4.64 -4.54
N LEU A 58 14.67 -5.37 -3.43
CA LEU A 58 15.36 -4.99 -2.19
C LEU A 58 16.87 -4.90 -2.39
N GLU A 59 17.47 -5.90 -3.03
CA GLU A 59 18.91 -5.93 -3.34
C GLU A 59 19.30 -4.77 -4.25
N ARG A 60 18.52 -4.50 -5.30
CA ARG A 60 18.75 -3.34 -6.18
C ARG A 60 18.67 -2.02 -5.43
N CYS A 61 17.67 -1.82 -4.57
CA CYS A 61 17.54 -0.59 -3.80
C CYS A 61 18.71 -0.40 -2.82
N LYS A 62 19.19 -1.48 -2.18
CA LYS A 62 20.38 -1.42 -1.30
C LYS A 62 21.63 -1.00 -2.07
N LEU A 63 21.85 -1.58 -3.25
CA LEU A 63 22.97 -1.21 -4.12
C LEU A 63 22.88 0.26 -4.56
N LEU A 64 21.69 0.73 -4.96
CA LEU A 64 21.48 2.12 -5.35
C LEU A 64 21.75 3.10 -4.19
N LEU A 65 21.31 2.77 -2.97
CA LEU A 65 21.60 3.57 -1.78
C LEU A 65 23.11 3.62 -1.49
N GLN A 66 23.81 2.49 -1.64
CA GLN A 66 25.26 2.45 -1.48
C GLN A 66 25.98 3.28 -2.54
N TRP A 67 25.55 3.23 -3.80
CA TRP A 67 26.12 4.05 -4.88
C TRP A 67 25.85 5.54 -4.67
N HIS A 68 24.68 5.90 -4.15
CA HIS A 68 24.39 7.29 -3.80
C HIS A 68 25.32 7.80 -2.69
N ALA A 69 25.65 6.95 -1.72
CA ALA A 69 26.57 7.30 -0.63
C ALA A 69 28.05 7.31 -1.07
N CYS A 70 28.43 6.47 -2.05
CA CYS A 70 29.79 6.40 -2.58
C CYS A 70 29.77 6.13 -4.11
N PRO A 71 29.90 7.19 -4.94
CA PRO A 71 29.73 7.08 -6.40
C PRO A 71 30.84 6.31 -7.11
N ASP A 72 32.01 6.13 -6.50
CA ASP A 72 33.16 5.45 -7.11
C ASP A 72 32.95 3.93 -7.28
N ILE A 73 32.05 3.32 -6.51
CA ILE A 73 31.74 1.89 -6.54
C ILE A 73 30.90 1.50 -7.78
N PHE A 74 30.24 2.47 -8.42
CA PHE A 74 29.30 2.28 -9.53
C PHE A 74 29.88 1.57 -10.76
N LEU A 75 31.19 1.74 -11.01
CA LEU A 75 31.86 1.23 -12.21
C LEU A 75 32.19 -0.27 -12.13
N GLN A 76 32.24 -0.88 -10.94
CA GLN A 76 32.59 -2.30 -10.78
C GLN A 76 31.38 -3.24 -10.86
N THR A 77 30.18 -2.75 -10.54
CA THR A 77 28.97 -3.58 -10.34
C THR A 77 28.07 -3.73 -11.58
N LYS A 78 28.42 -3.11 -12.72
CA LYS A 78 27.63 -3.14 -13.97
C LYS A 78 27.38 -4.55 -14.54
N LYS A 79 28.09 -5.60 -14.08
CA LYS A 79 27.87 -6.99 -14.50
C LYS A 79 26.58 -7.63 -13.93
N PHE A 80 25.96 -7.06 -12.90
CA PHE A 80 24.83 -7.69 -12.20
C PHE A 80 23.44 -7.34 -12.77
N LEU A 81 23.39 -6.54 -13.85
CA LEU A 81 22.15 -6.00 -14.43
C LEU A 81 21.73 -6.62 -15.77
N GLN A 82 22.46 -7.63 -16.28
CA GLN A 82 22.03 -8.45 -17.43
C GLN A 82 21.30 -9.70 -16.97
#